data_AF-A0A0C2FTF8-F1
#
_entry.id   AF-A0A0C2FTF8-F1
#
_cell.length_a   1.000
_cell.length_b   1.000
_cell.length_c   1.000
_cell.angle_alpha   90.00
_cell.angle_beta   90.00
_cell.angle_gamma   90.00
#
_symmetry.space_group_name_H-M   'P 1'
#
loop_
_entity.id
_entity.type
_entity.pdbx_description
1 polymer ?
#
loop_
_entity_poly.entity_id
_entity_poly.type
_entity_poly.pdbx_seq_one_letter_code
_entity_poly.pdbx_strand_id
1 'polypeptide(L)'
;CYEVCDVKPCDQPCTQRLICGHACLGMCSEPCPRLCGTCSKQGYVSVIYEYLGASEALTKLPRIIEIPGCRHIFPVEYLDKHMAAAQNQSAVPICPKSECGRPILRCQRYARILKKQNLDKYFERVASMTTSESSKTKLMNGCWNLLQKELADCKKIQKTASMRKVPKRHTELLNSVVDAIADAARFLAQERLTRTDLYSFWKDYTKWVVAGFL
;
A
#
# COMPACT_ATOMS: atom_id res chain seq x y z
N CYS A 1 -3.41 -2.02 5.23
CA CYS A 1 -2.96 -3.43 5.09
C CYS A 1 -1.72 -3.46 4.19
N TYR A 2 -0.76 -4.34 4.48
CA TYR A 2 0.56 -4.41 3.81
C TYR A 2 0.71 -5.64 2.92
N GLU A 3 -0.35 -6.41 2.75
CA GLU A 3 -0.39 -7.60 1.90
C GLU A 3 -0.80 -7.23 0.47
N VAL A 4 -0.37 -8.08 -0.48
CA VAL A 4 -0.89 -8.06 -1.84
C VAL A 4 -2.41 -8.22 -1.75
N CYS A 5 -3.14 -7.34 -2.42
CA CYS A 5 -4.59 -7.38 -2.38
C CYS A 5 -5.10 -8.55 -3.23
N ASP A 6 -5.82 -9.49 -2.62
CA ASP A 6 -6.47 -10.60 -3.35
C ASP A 6 -7.88 -10.26 -3.85
N VAL A 7 -8.37 -9.07 -3.50
CA VAL A 7 -9.65 -8.56 -3.99
C VAL A 7 -9.54 -8.26 -5.47
N LYS A 8 -10.39 -8.93 -6.26
CA LYS A 8 -10.49 -8.66 -7.71
C LYS A 8 -11.01 -7.23 -7.94
N PRO A 9 -10.54 -6.55 -9.00
CA PRO A 9 -11.10 -5.26 -9.36
C PRO A 9 -12.60 -5.37 -9.62
N CYS A 10 -13.35 -4.32 -9.27
CA CYS A 10 -14.75 -4.25 -9.62
C CYS A 10 -14.89 -3.94 -11.13
N ASP A 11 -15.61 -4.79 -11.86
CA ASP A 11 -15.88 -4.64 -13.29
C ASP A 11 -17.23 -3.97 -13.58
N GLN A 12 -17.94 -3.52 -12.55
CA GLN A 12 -19.22 -2.83 -12.70
C GLN A 12 -19.01 -1.36 -13.12
N PRO A 13 -19.87 -0.82 -13.99
CA PRO A 13 -19.83 0.59 -14.33
C PRO A 13 -20.15 1.44 -13.09
N CYS A 14 -19.57 2.64 -13.03
CA CYS A 14 -19.95 3.61 -12.01
C CYS A 14 -21.43 3.99 -12.16
N THR A 15 -22.19 3.93 -11.06
CA THR A 15 -23.62 4.28 -10.99
C THR A 15 -23.86 5.75 -10.65
N GLN A 16 -22.81 6.53 -10.40
CA GLN A 16 -22.92 7.95 -10.03
C GLN A 16 -23.19 8.83 -11.26
N ARG A 17 -23.68 10.05 -10.97
CA ARG A 17 -23.78 11.14 -11.94
C ARG A 17 -22.61 12.11 -11.73
N LEU A 18 -22.10 12.65 -12.82
CA LEU A 18 -21.12 13.75 -12.78
C LEU A 18 -21.78 15.04 -12.32
N ILE A 19 -20.98 16.06 -11.98
CA ILE A 19 -21.49 17.38 -11.55
C ILE A 19 -22.41 18.05 -12.58
N CYS A 20 -22.27 17.70 -13.85
CA CYS A 20 -23.14 18.17 -14.93
C CYS A 20 -24.48 17.43 -15.02
N GLY A 21 -24.76 16.49 -14.12
CA GLY A 21 -26.00 15.70 -14.06
C GLY A 21 -26.00 14.45 -14.96
N HIS A 22 -25.05 14.30 -15.88
CA HIS A 22 -24.97 13.16 -16.79
C HIS A 22 -24.40 11.92 -16.12
N ALA A 23 -24.75 10.75 -16.67
CA ALA A 23 -24.22 9.47 -16.20
C ALA A 23 -22.68 9.43 -16.31
N CYS A 24 -22.04 8.94 -15.25
CA CYS A 24 -20.59 8.75 -15.24
C CYS A 24 -20.20 7.64 -16.24
N LEU A 25 -19.06 7.83 -16.92
CA LEU A 25 -18.42 6.82 -17.79
C LEU A 25 -17.25 6.07 -17.11
N GLY A 26 -17.07 6.26 -15.79
CA GLY A 26 -16.04 5.62 -14.98
C GLY A 26 -16.36 4.20 -14.51
N MET A 27 -15.51 3.67 -13.62
CA MET A 27 -15.70 2.35 -13.00
C MET A 27 -16.12 2.49 -11.53
N CYS A 28 -16.77 1.45 -11.00
CA CYS A 28 -17.03 1.37 -9.56
C CYS A 28 -15.71 1.44 -8.78
N SER A 29 -15.73 2.06 -7.59
CA SER A 29 -14.59 2.25 -6.69
C SER A 29 -13.40 3.07 -7.24
N GLU A 30 -13.51 3.61 -8.44
CA GLU A 30 -12.58 4.59 -8.98
C GLU A 30 -13.12 6.02 -8.83
N PRO A 31 -12.26 7.03 -8.70
CA PRO A 31 -12.67 8.42 -8.83
C PRO A 31 -13.39 8.65 -10.16
N CYS A 32 -14.53 9.34 -10.12
CA CYS A 32 -15.26 9.67 -11.34
C CYS A 32 -14.38 10.54 -12.26
N PRO A 33 -14.22 10.17 -13.55
CA PRO A 33 -13.47 10.97 -14.51
C PRO A 33 -14.16 12.31 -14.75
N ARG A 34 -13.38 13.35 -15.00
CA ARG A 34 -13.90 14.69 -15.33
C ARG A 34 -14.50 14.76 -16.73
N LEU A 35 -14.07 13.87 -17.63
CA LEU A 35 -14.58 13.81 -18.99
C LEU A 35 -16.00 13.22 -19.01
N CYS A 36 -16.97 14.07 -19.35
CA CYS A 36 -18.35 13.67 -19.57
C CYS A 36 -18.56 13.31 -21.04
N GLY A 37 -19.02 12.10 -21.34
CA GLY A 37 -19.31 11.68 -22.71
C GLY A 37 -20.51 12.39 -23.37
N THR A 38 -21.36 13.08 -22.59
CA THR A 38 -22.45 13.89 -23.12
C THR A 38 -22.03 15.34 -23.33
N CYS A 39 -21.48 16.02 -22.31
CA CYS A 39 -21.03 17.40 -22.44
C CYS A 39 -19.82 17.56 -23.37
N SER A 40 -18.94 16.55 -23.42
CA SER A 40 -17.73 16.56 -24.25
C SER A 40 -17.67 15.28 -25.10
N LYS A 41 -18.68 15.10 -25.95
CA LYS A 41 -18.76 13.95 -26.86
C LYS A 41 -17.51 13.82 -27.72
N GLN A 42 -17.05 14.92 -28.31
CA GLN A 42 -15.87 14.91 -29.18
C GLN A 42 -14.59 14.52 -28.41
N GLY A 43 -14.41 15.04 -27.19
CA GLY A 43 -13.26 14.69 -26.34
C GLY A 43 -13.26 13.22 -25.94
N TYR A 44 -14.42 12.69 -25.56
CA TYR A 44 -14.58 11.26 -25.28
C TYR A 44 -14.23 10.40 -26.50
N VAL A 45 -14.84 10.70 -27.64
CA VAL A 45 -14.63 9.98 -28.89
C VAL A 45 -13.16 10.02 -29.32
N SER A 46 -12.49 11.17 -29.19
CA SER A 46 -11.05 11.31 -29.47
C SER A 46 -10.18 10.38 -28.62
N VAL A 47 -10.46 10.30 -27.31
CA VAL A 47 -9.72 9.41 -26.40
C VAL A 47 -9.93 7.94 -26.77
N ILE A 48 -11.16 7.56 -27.12
CA ILE A 48 -11.43 6.18 -27.56
C ILE A 48 -10.67 5.87 -28.86
N TYR A 49 -10.75 6.74 -29.87
CA TYR A 49 -10.04 6.53 -31.14
C TYR A 49 -8.52 6.48 -30.96
N GLU A 50 -7.94 7.34 -30.11
CA GLU A 50 -6.49 7.40 -29.86
C GLU A 50 -5.95 6.07 -29.30
N TYR A 51 -6.66 5.43 -28.38
CA TYR A 51 -6.15 4.26 -27.65
C TYR A 51 -6.71 2.91 -28.09
N LEU A 52 -7.92 2.86 -28.64
CA LEU A 52 -8.61 1.64 -29.06
C LEU A 52 -8.81 1.54 -30.59
N GLY A 53 -8.63 2.65 -31.31
CA GLY A 53 -8.89 2.71 -32.75
C GLY A 53 -10.38 2.71 -33.11
N ALA A 54 -10.67 2.70 -34.41
CA ALA A 54 -12.03 2.95 -34.91
C ALA A 54 -13.03 1.80 -34.79
N SER A 55 -12.55 0.57 -34.66
CA SER A 55 -13.38 -0.64 -34.64
C SER A 55 -14.06 -0.87 -33.28
N GLU A 56 -13.37 -0.59 -32.17
CA GLU A 56 -13.88 -0.83 -30.81
C GLU A 56 -14.92 0.21 -30.34
N ALA A 57 -14.97 1.39 -30.98
CA ALA A 57 -15.93 2.45 -30.68
C ALA A 57 -17.38 2.11 -31.10
N LEU A 58 -17.60 1.07 -31.92
CA LEU A 58 -18.87 0.78 -32.58
C LEU A 58 -19.65 -0.41 -32.00
N THR A 59 -19.06 -1.18 -31.07
CA THR A 59 -19.71 -2.40 -30.52
C THR A 59 -20.17 -2.27 -29.07
N LYS A 60 -19.59 -1.34 -28.30
CA LYS A 60 -19.97 -1.04 -26.90
C LYS A 60 -19.61 0.40 -26.58
N LEU A 61 -20.06 0.92 -25.44
CA LEU A 61 -19.67 2.23 -24.90
C LEU A 61 -18.47 2.06 -23.96
N PRO A 62 -17.21 2.33 -24.38
CA PRO A 62 -16.05 2.06 -23.55
C PRO A 62 -16.06 2.91 -22.27
N ARG A 63 -15.69 2.27 -21.17
CA ARG A 63 -15.51 2.95 -19.87
C ARG A 63 -14.12 3.56 -19.83
N ILE A 64 -13.99 4.65 -19.07
CA ILE A 64 -12.73 5.41 -18.97
C ILE A 64 -12.29 5.53 -17.51
N ILE A 65 -10.98 5.59 -17.29
CA ILE A 65 -10.38 5.88 -15.98
C ILE A 65 -9.50 7.12 -16.12
N GLU A 66 -9.56 8.00 -15.13
CA GLU A 66 -8.66 9.15 -14.99
C GLU A 66 -7.60 8.85 -13.94
N ILE A 67 -6.33 8.88 -14.32
CA ILE A 67 -5.23 8.61 -13.38
C ILE A 67 -5.09 9.78 -12.40
N PRO A 68 -5.23 9.58 -11.07
CA PRO A 68 -5.28 10.70 -10.12
C PRO A 68 -4.01 11.58 -10.10
N GLY A 69 -2.83 11.01 -10.33
CA GLY A 69 -1.54 11.72 -10.24
C GLY A 69 -1.19 12.60 -11.44
N CYS A 70 -1.75 12.32 -12.62
CA CYS A 70 -1.45 13.05 -13.86
C CYS A 70 -2.69 13.56 -14.59
N ARG A 71 -3.88 13.09 -14.18
CA ARG A 71 -5.19 13.40 -14.75
C ARG A 71 -5.39 13.02 -16.22
N HIS A 72 -4.49 12.21 -16.79
CA HIS A 72 -4.71 11.62 -18.11
C HIS A 72 -5.81 10.57 -18.05
N ILE A 73 -6.59 10.50 -19.12
CA ILE A 73 -7.78 9.66 -19.22
C ILE A 73 -7.53 8.61 -20.28
N PHE A 74 -7.84 7.36 -19.93
CA PHE A 74 -7.63 6.21 -20.81
C PHE A 74 -8.88 5.33 -20.81
N PRO A 75 -9.16 4.64 -21.93
CA PRO A 75 -10.11 3.53 -21.93
C PRO A 75 -9.63 2.43 -20.98
N VAL A 76 -10.58 1.84 -20.24
CA VAL A 76 -10.28 0.78 -19.27
C VAL A 76 -9.61 -0.41 -19.96
N GLU A 77 -10.10 -0.81 -21.13
CA GLU A 77 -9.52 -1.96 -21.85
C GLU A 77 -8.06 -1.74 -22.23
N TYR A 78 -7.70 -0.51 -22.61
CA TYR A 78 -6.33 -0.16 -22.94
C TYR A 78 -5.44 -0.17 -21.70
N LEU A 79 -5.88 0.51 -20.64
CA LEU A 79 -5.08 0.66 -19.43
C LEU A 79 -4.90 -0.67 -18.68
N ASP A 80 -5.89 -1.57 -18.73
CA ASP A 80 -5.77 -2.92 -18.20
C ASP A 80 -4.65 -3.72 -18.89
N LYS A 81 -4.59 -3.68 -20.23
CA LYS A 81 -3.52 -4.32 -21.01
C LYS A 81 -2.15 -3.72 -20.68
N HIS A 82 -2.07 -2.39 -20.58
CA HIS A 82 -0.84 -1.69 -20.20
C HIS A 82 -0.33 -2.10 -18.81
N MET A 83 -1.23 -2.16 -17.83
CA MET A 83 -0.88 -2.56 -16.46
C MET A 83 -0.47 -4.03 -16.36
N ALA A 84 -1.12 -4.92 -17.11
CA ALA A 84 -0.75 -6.33 -17.19
C ALA A 84 0.64 -6.52 -17.82
N ALA A 85 0.96 -5.77 -18.88
CA ALA A 85 2.29 -5.81 -19.50
C ALA A 85 3.39 -5.32 -18.54
N ALA A 86 3.13 -4.25 -17.79
CA ALA A 86 4.06 -3.71 -16.80
C ALA A 86 4.31 -4.67 -15.63
N GLN A 87 3.32 -5.50 -15.26
CA GLN A 87 3.46 -6.51 -14.21
C GLN A 87 4.57 -7.52 -14.52
N ASN A 88 4.77 -7.87 -15.79
CA ASN A 88 5.78 -8.85 -16.21
C ASN A 88 7.21 -8.28 -16.23
N GLN A 89 7.39 -6.96 -16.12
CA GLN A 89 8.66 -6.28 -16.30
C GLN A 89 9.29 -5.79 -14.99
N SER A 90 8.67 -6.07 -13.82
CA SER A 90 9.08 -5.56 -12.48
C SER A 90 9.29 -4.03 -12.37
N ALA A 91 8.89 -3.28 -13.40
CA ALA A 91 9.00 -1.83 -13.46
C ALA A 91 7.78 -1.16 -12.83
N VAL A 92 7.95 0.03 -12.26
CA VAL A 92 6.81 0.82 -11.78
C VAL A 92 6.01 1.27 -13.01
N PRO A 93 4.70 0.95 -13.10
CA PRO A 93 3.89 1.30 -14.25
C PRO A 93 3.82 2.81 -14.39
N ILE A 94 4.18 3.31 -15.57
CA ILE A 94 4.14 4.73 -15.92
C ILE A 94 2.88 5.04 -16.73
N CYS A 95 2.44 6.28 -16.67
CA CYS A 95 1.37 6.81 -17.51
C CYS A 95 1.67 6.53 -18.99
N PRO A 96 0.72 5.97 -19.78
CA PRO A 96 0.94 5.69 -21.19
C PRO A 96 1.11 6.92 -22.08
N LYS A 97 0.74 8.12 -21.60
CA LYS A 97 0.93 9.35 -22.37
C LYS A 97 2.42 9.67 -22.49
N SER A 98 2.92 9.77 -23.72
CA SER A 98 4.35 9.90 -24.08
C SER A 98 5.08 10.99 -23.31
N GLU A 99 4.49 12.18 -23.21
CA GLU A 99 5.07 13.33 -22.53
C GLU A 99 4.88 13.34 -21.00
N CYS A 100 4.22 12.32 -20.42
CA CYS A 100 3.88 12.35 -19.01
C CYS A 100 4.96 11.76 -18.10
N GLY A 101 5.37 10.51 -18.33
CA GLY A 101 6.36 9.79 -17.50
C GLY A 101 6.00 9.59 -16.03
N ARG A 102 4.84 10.08 -15.54
CA ARG A 102 4.46 9.97 -14.12
C ARG A 102 4.04 8.53 -13.77
N PRO A 103 4.40 8.02 -12.59
CA PRO A 103 3.96 6.70 -12.14
C PRO A 103 2.44 6.67 -11.94
N ILE A 104 1.84 5.52 -12.26
CA ILE A 104 0.42 5.25 -12.00
C ILE A 104 0.29 4.88 -10.53
N LEU A 105 -0.32 5.78 -9.74
CA LEU A 105 -0.52 5.61 -8.31
C LEU A 105 -1.99 5.80 -7.96
N ARG A 106 -2.45 5.14 -6.89
CA ARG A 106 -3.78 5.33 -6.28
C ARG A 106 -4.97 4.97 -7.19
N CYS A 107 -4.79 4.07 -8.15
CA CYS A 107 -5.90 3.44 -8.89
C CYS A 107 -6.28 2.13 -8.19
N GLN A 108 -7.52 2.02 -7.72
CA GLN A 108 -7.97 0.87 -6.90
C GLN A 108 -8.00 -0.43 -7.69
N ARG A 109 -8.44 -0.38 -8.95
CA ARG A 109 -8.45 -1.46 -9.94
C ARG A 109 -7.07 -2.09 -10.10
N TYR A 110 -6.01 -1.30 -9.96
CA TYR A 110 -4.62 -1.74 -10.11
C TYR A 110 -3.89 -1.89 -8.77
N ALA A 111 -4.58 -1.77 -7.63
CA ALA A 111 -3.97 -1.82 -6.31
C ALA A 111 -3.16 -3.10 -6.09
N ARG A 112 -3.60 -4.24 -6.62
CA ARG A 112 -2.87 -5.50 -6.55
C ARG A 112 -1.50 -5.43 -7.25
N ILE A 113 -1.49 -4.98 -8.50
CA ILE A 113 -0.26 -4.86 -9.31
C ILE A 113 0.71 -3.87 -8.66
N LEU A 114 0.19 -2.69 -8.30
CA LEU A 114 0.98 -1.63 -7.66
C LEU A 114 1.56 -2.06 -6.31
N LYS A 115 0.78 -2.74 -5.47
CA LYS A 115 1.26 -3.26 -4.18
C LYS A 115 2.32 -4.34 -4.37
N LYS A 116 2.09 -5.28 -5.28
CA LYS A 116 3.05 -6.36 -5.57
C LYS A 116 4.40 -5.76 -5.99
N GLN A 117 4.43 -4.87 -6.96
CA GLN A 117 5.68 -4.25 -7.43
C GLN A 117 6.39 -3.42 -6.35
N ASN A 118 5.63 -2.73 -5.49
CA ASN A 118 6.22 -2.03 -4.35
C ASN A 118 6.86 -2.98 -3.33
N LEU A 119 6.22 -4.13 -3.07
CA LEU A 119 6.76 -5.17 -2.20
C LEU A 119 7.99 -5.84 -2.83
N ASP A 120 7.94 -6.19 -4.11
CA ASP A 120 9.06 -6.81 -4.83
C ASP A 120 10.30 -5.89 -4.78
N LYS A 121 10.15 -4.60 -5.08
CA LYS A 121 11.22 -3.60 -4.97
C LYS A 121 11.74 -3.42 -3.54
N TYR A 122 10.84 -3.52 -2.57
CA TYR A 122 11.20 -3.47 -1.17
C TYR A 122 12.10 -4.67 -0.80
N PHE A 123 11.69 -5.88 -1.17
CA PHE A 123 12.48 -7.10 -0.94
C PHE A 123 13.81 -7.08 -1.69
N GLU A 124 13.86 -6.61 -2.94
CA GLU A 124 15.12 -6.42 -3.69
C GLU A 124 16.08 -5.48 -2.96
N ARG A 125 15.58 -4.32 -2.50
CA ARG A 125 16.39 -3.36 -1.75
C ARG A 125 16.90 -3.98 -0.45
N VAL A 126 16.05 -4.68 0.29
CA VAL A 126 16.42 -5.35 1.53
C VAL A 126 17.46 -6.45 1.30
N ALA A 127 17.27 -7.28 0.28
CA ALA A 127 18.22 -8.33 -0.10
C ALA A 127 19.59 -7.73 -0.48
N SER A 128 19.61 -6.57 -1.13
CA SER A 128 20.85 -5.84 -1.46
C SER A 128 21.52 -5.18 -0.24
N MET A 129 20.79 -4.97 0.86
CA MET A 129 21.27 -4.38 2.11
C MET A 129 21.79 -5.42 3.11
N THR A 130 22.31 -6.56 2.64
CA THR A 130 22.84 -7.63 3.49
C THR A 130 24.02 -7.15 4.35
N THR A 131 23.72 -6.61 5.54
CA THR A 131 24.61 -6.74 6.69
C THR A 131 24.87 -8.23 6.87
N SER A 132 26.13 -8.64 7.02
CA SER A 132 26.49 -10.06 7.18
C SER A 132 25.58 -10.76 8.19
N GLU A 133 25.29 -12.05 7.98
CA GLU A 133 24.43 -12.85 8.86
C GLU A 133 24.84 -12.75 10.35
N SER A 134 26.15 -12.63 10.58
CA SER A 134 26.78 -12.33 11.87
C SER A 134 26.31 -11.00 12.48
N SER A 135 26.21 -9.94 11.68
CA SER A 135 25.76 -8.62 12.10
C SER A 135 24.25 -8.56 12.37
N LYS A 136 23.44 -9.24 11.54
CA LYS A 136 21.99 -9.39 11.78
C LYS A 136 21.74 -10.11 13.11
N THR A 137 22.43 -11.23 13.33
CA THR A 137 22.30 -12.04 14.55
C THR A 137 22.71 -11.26 15.80
N LYS A 138 23.83 -10.53 15.76
CA LYS A 138 24.29 -9.71 16.90
C LYS A 138 23.28 -8.64 17.27
N LEU A 139 22.74 -7.93 16.27
CA LEU A 139 21.76 -6.87 16.53
C LEU A 139 20.44 -7.43 17.05
N MET A 140 19.91 -8.50 16.43
CA MET A 140 18.69 -9.17 16.91
C MET A 140 18.83 -9.67 18.35
N ASN A 141 19.98 -10.24 18.70
CA ASN A 141 20.28 -10.63 20.08
C ASN A 141 20.33 -9.41 21.01
N GLY A 142 20.89 -8.28 20.57
CA GLY A 142 20.90 -7.02 21.31
C GLY A 142 19.50 -6.48 21.59
N CYS A 143 18.63 -6.40 20.58
CA CYS A 143 17.24 -5.97 20.73
C CYS A 143 16.44 -6.90 21.63
N TRP A 144 16.62 -8.22 21.48
CA TRP A 144 16.02 -9.21 22.37
C TRP A 144 16.42 -8.99 23.83
N ASN A 145 17.72 -8.82 24.10
CA ASN A 145 18.22 -8.61 25.46
C ASN A 145 17.66 -7.31 26.06
N LEU A 146 17.57 -6.24 25.27
CA LEU A 146 16.98 -4.97 25.71
C LEU A 146 15.51 -5.14 26.09
N LEU A 147 14.70 -5.78 25.25
CA LEU A 147 13.28 -6.01 25.55
C LEU A 147 13.07 -6.92 26.76
N GLN A 148 13.93 -7.92 26.97
CA GLN A 148 13.88 -8.74 28.18
C GLN A 148 14.17 -7.91 29.43
N LYS A 149 15.10 -6.97 29.35
CA LYS A 149 15.40 -6.03 30.44
C LYS A 149 14.21 -5.10 30.71
N GLU A 150 13.66 -4.46 29.69
CA GLU A 150 12.49 -3.58 29.81
C GLU A 150 11.27 -4.32 30.37
N LEU A 151 11.05 -5.56 29.94
CA LEU A 151 9.97 -6.41 30.46
C LEU A 151 10.17 -6.73 31.94
N ALA A 152 11.40 -7.05 32.34
CA ALA A 152 11.74 -7.31 33.74
C ALA A 152 11.52 -6.05 34.60
N ASP A 153 11.91 -4.88 34.10
CA ASP A 153 11.73 -3.61 34.81
C ASP A 153 10.25 -3.22 34.90
N CYS A 154 9.47 -3.37 33.83
CA CYS A 154 8.02 -3.16 33.85
C CYS A 154 7.31 -4.11 34.84
N LYS A 155 7.72 -5.38 34.92
CA LYS A 155 7.19 -6.34 35.91
C LYS A 155 7.55 -5.95 37.36
N LYS A 156 8.75 -5.41 37.60
CA LYS A 156 9.13 -4.88 38.93
C LYS A 156 8.26 -3.67 39.31
N ILE A 157 8.05 -2.75 38.37
CA ILE A 157 7.18 -1.58 38.57
C ILE A 157 5.76 -2.05 38.85
N GLN A 158 5.24 -3.03 38.10
CA GLN A 158 3.92 -3.63 38.31
C GLN A 158 3.77 -4.25 39.69
N LYS A 159 4.74 -5.04 40.13
CA LYS A 159 4.74 -5.62 41.48
C LYS A 159 4.75 -4.54 42.57
N THR A 160 5.53 -3.48 42.38
CA THR A 160 5.63 -2.36 43.33
C THR A 160 4.33 -1.53 43.35
N ALA A 161 3.71 -1.34 42.18
CA ALA A 161 2.44 -0.64 42.03
C ALA A 161 1.27 -1.43 42.65
N SER A 162 1.26 -2.77 42.58
CA SER A 162 0.25 -3.60 43.24
C SER A 162 0.33 -3.55 44.77
N MET A 163 1.52 -3.26 45.33
CA MET A 163 1.73 -3.11 46.78
C MET A 163 1.35 -1.71 47.30
N ARG A 164 1.21 -0.72 46.41
CA ARG A 164 0.79 0.66 46.74
C ARG A 164 -0.66 0.84 46.27
N LYS A 165 -1.51 1.59 46.97
CA LYS A 165 -2.89 1.88 46.51
C LYS A 165 -2.89 2.85 45.32
N VAL A 166 -2.39 2.39 44.17
CA VAL A 166 -2.29 3.18 42.94
C VAL A 166 -3.67 3.27 42.27
N PRO A 167 -4.04 4.41 41.66
CA PRO A 167 -5.31 4.55 40.94
C PRO A 167 -5.45 3.53 39.79
N LYS A 168 -6.65 2.96 39.65
CA LYS A 168 -6.98 1.90 38.68
C LYS A 168 -6.50 2.18 37.24
N ARG A 169 -6.67 3.42 36.76
CA ARG A 169 -6.25 3.85 35.41
C ARG A 169 -4.74 3.72 35.17
N HIS A 170 -3.92 3.95 36.19
CA HIS A 170 -2.47 3.78 36.09
C HIS A 170 -2.08 2.29 36.07
N THR A 171 -2.78 1.45 36.82
CA THR A 171 -2.59 0.00 36.80
C THR A 171 -2.98 -0.59 35.45
N GLU A 172 -4.08 -0.14 34.85
CA GLU A 172 -4.51 -0.55 33.50
C GLU A 172 -3.48 -0.16 32.43
N LEU A 173 -3.00 1.09 32.44
CA LEU A 173 -1.95 1.54 31.53
C LEU A 173 -0.66 0.71 31.68
N LEU A 174 -0.26 0.43 32.92
CA LEU A 174 0.94 -0.36 33.21
C LEU A 174 0.79 -1.80 32.69
N ASN A 175 -0.37 -2.41 32.85
CA ASN A 175 -0.66 -3.74 32.29
C ASN A 175 -0.58 -3.73 30.76
N SER A 176 -1.18 -2.74 30.09
CA SER A 176 -1.11 -2.61 28.63
C SER A 176 0.32 -2.45 28.12
N VAL A 177 1.17 -1.71 28.84
CA VAL A 177 2.60 -1.58 28.50
C VAL A 177 3.34 -2.91 28.67
N VAL A 178 3.09 -3.62 29.79
CA VAL A 178 3.69 -4.95 30.04
C VAL A 178 3.30 -5.95 28.94
N ASP A 179 2.02 -5.97 28.55
CA ASP A 179 1.50 -6.88 27.51
C ASP A 179 2.11 -6.58 26.15
N ALA A 180 2.17 -5.29 25.76
CA ALA A 180 2.77 -4.88 24.50
C ALA A 180 4.27 -5.24 24.41
N ILE A 181 5.02 -5.05 25.50
CA ILE A 181 6.44 -5.44 25.55
C ILE A 181 6.57 -6.97 25.49
N ALA A 182 5.67 -7.71 26.16
CA ALA A 182 5.68 -9.17 26.13
C ALA A 182 5.35 -9.73 24.73
N ASP A 183 4.41 -9.12 24.01
CA ASP A 183 4.12 -9.42 22.61
C ASP A 183 5.31 -9.15 21.71
N ALA A 184 5.91 -7.95 21.81
CA ALA A 184 7.09 -7.59 21.03
C ALA A 184 8.27 -8.55 21.28
N ALA A 185 8.47 -8.97 22.54
CA ALA A 185 9.42 -10.02 22.87
C ALA A 185 9.03 -11.32 22.13
N ARG A 186 7.83 -11.86 22.31
CA ARG A 186 7.40 -13.11 21.63
C ARG A 186 7.62 -13.08 20.12
N PHE A 187 7.27 -11.99 19.45
CA PHE A 187 7.52 -11.83 18.01
C PHE A 187 9.00 -11.91 17.66
N LEU A 188 9.86 -11.21 18.40
CA LEU A 188 11.31 -11.27 18.14
C LEU A 188 11.92 -12.63 18.47
N ALA A 189 11.39 -13.38 19.45
CA ALA A 189 11.79 -14.77 19.67
C ALA A 189 11.47 -15.62 18.45
N GLN A 190 10.24 -15.48 17.93
CA GLN A 190 9.80 -16.21 16.76
C GLN A 190 10.66 -15.86 15.53
N GLU A 191 10.89 -14.58 15.26
CA GLU A 191 11.75 -14.11 14.16
C GLU A 191 13.19 -14.64 14.26
N ARG A 192 13.75 -14.70 15.48
CA ARG A 192 15.09 -15.28 15.72
C ARG A 192 15.14 -16.78 15.38
N LEU A 193 14.02 -17.50 15.56
CA LEU A 193 13.92 -18.92 15.23
C LEU A 193 13.63 -19.15 13.74
N THR A 194 12.77 -18.33 13.13
CA THR A 194 12.30 -18.51 11.74
C THR A 194 13.20 -17.86 10.70
N ARG A 195 14.16 -17.00 11.09
CA ARG A 195 15.09 -16.29 10.20
C ARG A 195 14.40 -15.58 9.02
N THR A 196 13.19 -15.08 9.24
CA THR A 196 12.42 -14.34 8.25
C THR A 196 12.95 -12.90 8.16
N ASP A 197 13.13 -12.36 6.95
CA ASP A 197 13.69 -11.00 6.69
C ASP A 197 12.78 -9.82 7.15
N LEU A 198 11.84 -10.09 8.06
CA LEU A 198 10.92 -9.10 8.65
C LEU A 198 11.66 -8.07 9.52
N TYR A 199 12.85 -8.38 10.04
CA TYR A 199 13.65 -7.40 10.80
C TYR A 199 14.02 -6.15 9.96
N SER A 200 14.48 -6.35 8.73
CA SER A 200 14.76 -5.26 7.78
C SER A 200 13.52 -4.40 7.52
N PHE A 201 12.33 -5.02 7.54
CA PHE A 201 11.04 -4.34 7.44
C PHE A 201 10.77 -3.44 8.63
N TRP A 202 10.90 -3.96 9.85
CA TRP A 202 10.65 -3.16 11.05
C TRP A 202 11.73 -2.09 11.33
N LYS A 203 13.00 -2.34 10.97
CA LYS A 203 14.12 -1.39 11.11
C LYS A 203 13.94 -0.15 10.23
N ASP A 204 13.51 -0.33 8.99
CA ASP A 204 13.28 0.78 8.07
C ASP A 204 11.93 1.46 8.34
N TYR A 205 10.91 0.71 8.75
CA TYR A 205 9.61 1.24 9.14
C TYR A 205 9.68 2.22 10.33
N THR A 206 10.43 1.88 11.38
CA THR A 206 10.58 2.74 12.57
C THR A 206 11.31 4.05 12.27
N LYS A 207 12.27 4.04 11.34
CA LYS A 207 12.92 5.27 10.88
C LYS A 207 11.96 6.24 10.19
N TRP A 208 10.96 5.73 9.46
CA TRP A 208 9.98 6.56 8.74
C TRP A 208 8.82 7.05 9.62
N VAL A 209 8.41 6.27 10.63
CA VAL A 209 7.34 6.66 11.55
C VAL A 209 7.83 7.66 12.61
N VAL A 210 9.07 7.56 13.07
CA VAL A 210 9.63 8.45 14.11
C VAL A 210 10.19 9.75 13.52
N ALA A 211 10.74 9.74 12.30
CA ALA A 211 11.25 10.94 11.64
C ALA A 211 10.17 11.82 10.97
N GLY A 212 8.89 11.39 11.00
CA GLY A 212 7.77 12.12 10.42
C GLY A 212 6.95 12.95 11.42
N PHE A 213 7.42 13.09 12.67
CA PHE A 213 6.73 13.85 13.74
C PHE A 213 7.58 14.98 14.37
N LEU A 214 8.60 15.45 13.66
CA LEU A 214 9.25 16.74 13.91
C LEU A 214 9.25 17.57 12.61
#